data_AF-A0A7G9G915-F1
#
_entry.id   AF-A0A7G9G915-F1
#
_cell.length_a   1.000
_cell.length_b   1.000
_cell.length_c   1.000
_cell.angle_alpha   90.00
_cell.angle_beta   90.00
_cell.angle_gamma   90.00
#
_symmetry.space_group_name_H-M   'P 1'
#
loop_
_entity.id
_entity.type
_entity.pdbx_description
1 polymer ?
#
loop_
_entity_poly.entity_id
_entity_poly.type
_entity_poly.pdbx_seq_one_letter_code
_entity_poly.pdbx_strand_id
1 'polypeptide(L)'
;MFSPTFDWVFAGIMGVLAVIFFAGKGNGILRAFSGKDTMAQKKKRTPEQEMRYQRAIAWFLLAIGLSEVLMAVLGFTYRWVPIVTMGIVILSMILLIIYLKKNFPE
;
A
#
# COMPACT_ATOMS: atom_id res chain seq x y z
N MET A 1 7.27 -12.78 12.78
CA MET A 1 6.89 -12.88 11.36
C MET A 1 6.05 -14.13 11.20
N PHE A 2 5.02 -14.08 10.37
CA PHE A 2 4.05 -15.16 10.22
C PHE A 2 4.67 -16.38 9.50
N SER A 3 3.90 -17.45 9.31
CA SER A 3 4.35 -18.62 8.55
C SER A 3 4.66 -18.23 7.10
N PRO A 4 5.67 -18.83 6.42
CA PRO A 4 5.97 -18.53 5.01
C PRO A 4 4.76 -18.65 4.09
N THR A 5 3.82 -19.56 4.37
CA THR A 5 2.56 -19.66 3.62
C THR A 5 1.69 -18.40 3.74
N PHE A 6 1.66 -17.78 4.92
CA PHE A 6 0.94 -16.53 5.16
C PHE A 6 1.58 -15.38 4.39
N ASP A 7 2.91 -15.29 4.37
CA ASP A 7 3.65 -14.23 3.68
C ASP A 7 3.38 -14.27 2.16
N TRP A 8 3.32 -15.47 1.57
CA TRP A 8 2.94 -15.65 0.15
C TRP A 8 1.50 -15.25 -0.16
N VAL A 9 0.55 -15.64 0.71
CA VAL A 9 -0.86 -15.25 0.54
C VAL A 9 -1.01 -13.74 0.67
N PHE A 10 -0.35 -13.14 1.65
CA PHE A 10 -0.40 -11.71 1.90
C PHE A 10 0.25 -10.90 0.77
N ALA A 11 1.40 -11.33 0.27
CA ALA A 11 2.03 -10.76 -0.92
C ALA A 11 1.10 -10.83 -2.15
N GLY A 12 0.41 -11.96 -2.33
CA GLY A 12 -0.59 -12.13 -3.38
C GLY A 12 -1.74 -11.14 -3.26
N ILE A 13 -2.31 -10.97 -2.07
CA ILE A 13 -3.39 -10.00 -1.80
C ILE A 13 -2.90 -8.57 -2.09
N MET A 14 -1.71 -8.21 -1.63
CA MET A 14 -1.12 -6.89 -1.87
C MET A 14 -0.89 -6.63 -3.37
N GLY A 15 -0.43 -7.63 -4.11
CA GLY A 15 -0.27 -7.56 -5.56
C GLY A 15 -1.61 -7.34 -6.28
N VAL A 16 -2.64 -8.10 -5.93
CA VAL A 16 -4.00 -7.94 -6.51
C VAL A 16 -4.55 -6.55 -6.21
N LEU A 17 -4.43 -6.08 -4.97
CA LEU A 17 -4.86 -4.73 -4.60
C LEU A 17 -4.09 -3.68 -5.40
N ALA A 18 -2.76 -3.78 -5.48
CA ALA A 18 -1.95 -2.84 -6.26
C ALA A 18 -2.44 -2.73 -7.71
N VAL A 19 -2.74 -3.84 -8.39
CA VAL A 19 -3.29 -3.84 -9.76
C VAL A 19 -4.65 -3.14 -9.82
N ILE A 20 -5.55 -3.42 -8.88
CA ILE A 20 -6.89 -2.79 -8.83
C ILE A 20 -6.76 -1.26 -8.64
N PHE A 21 -5.86 -0.83 -7.77
CA PHE A 21 -5.58 0.59 -7.52
C PHE A 21 -4.88 1.26 -8.71
N PHE A 22 -3.97 0.58 -9.41
CA PHE A 22 -3.38 1.09 -10.67
C PHE A 22 -4.42 1.24 -11.79
N ALA A 23 -5.38 0.33 -11.85
CA ALA A 23 -6.47 0.36 -12.83
C ALA A 23 -7.54 1.44 -12.53
N GLY A 24 -7.40 2.24 -11.46
CA GLY A 24 -8.37 3.27 -11.09
C GLY A 24 -9.66 2.72 -10.45
N LYS A 25 -9.75 1.40 -10.25
CA LYS A 25 -10.92 0.70 -9.69
C LYS A 25 -10.86 0.55 -8.16
N GLY A 26 -9.79 1.03 -7.51
CA GLY A 26 -9.60 0.95 -6.06
C GLY A 26 -10.59 1.78 -5.25
N ASN A 27 -11.39 2.63 -5.90
CA ASN A 27 -12.36 3.49 -5.21
C ASN A 27 -13.40 2.72 -4.39
N GLY A 28 -13.86 1.56 -4.86
CA GLY A 28 -14.80 0.71 -4.11
C GLY A 28 -14.19 0.14 -2.83
N ILE A 29 -12.94 -0.29 -2.91
CA ILE A 29 -12.17 -0.81 -1.75
C ILE A 29 -11.92 0.32 -0.77
N LEU A 30 -11.45 1.47 -1.25
CA LEU A 30 -11.28 2.66 -0.41
C LEU A 30 -12.58 2.99 0.33
N ARG A 31 -13.73 2.98 -0.36
CA ARG A 31 -15.04 3.25 0.26
C ARG A 31 -15.42 2.24 1.33
N ALA A 32 -15.04 0.98 1.20
CA ALA A 32 -15.29 -0.05 2.21
C ALA A 32 -14.44 0.14 3.48
N PHE A 33 -13.23 0.69 3.33
CA PHE A 33 -12.28 0.91 4.43
C PHE A 33 -12.25 2.34 4.97
N SER A 34 -12.94 3.29 4.34
CA SER A 34 -13.03 4.68 4.83
C SER A 34 -14.32 4.91 5.62
N GLY A 35 -14.20 5.57 6.77
CA GLY A 35 -15.34 5.99 7.58
C GLY A 35 -16.18 7.07 6.90
N LYS A 36 -17.41 7.27 7.38
CA LYS A 36 -18.38 8.25 6.84
C LYS A 36 -17.78 9.66 6.69
N ASP A 37 -16.83 10.05 7.54
CA ASP A 37 -16.21 11.39 7.50
C ASP A 37 -15.22 11.57 6.33
N THR A 38 -14.50 10.52 5.94
CA THR A 38 -13.56 10.58 4.80
C THR A 38 -14.30 10.66 3.45
N MET A 39 -15.54 10.17 3.39
CA MET A 39 -16.42 10.28 2.22
C MET A 39 -16.85 11.73 1.94
N ALA A 40 -17.01 12.56 2.97
CA ALA A 40 -17.36 13.96 2.83
C ALA A 40 -16.21 14.78 2.20
N GLN A 41 -14.96 14.45 2.53
CA GLN A 41 -13.77 15.07 1.95
C GLN A 41 -13.48 14.60 0.50
N LYS A 42 -13.80 13.34 0.15
CA LYS A 42 -13.73 12.85 -1.25
C LYS A 42 -14.58 13.67 -2.22
N LYS A 43 -15.71 14.22 -1.74
CA LYS A 43 -16.61 15.06 -2.56
C LYS A 43 -15.95 16.32 -3.13
N LYS A 44 -14.80 16.73 -2.58
CA LYS A 44 -14.02 17.89 -3.06
C LYS A 44 -12.87 17.54 -4.02
N ARG A 45 -12.52 16.25 -4.19
CA ARG A 45 -11.39 15.84 -5.06
C ARG A 45 -11.83 15.71 -6.52
N THR A 46 -11.05 16.26 -7.44
CA THR A 46 -11.27 16.06 -8.87
C THR A 46 -10.94 14.62 -9.28
N PRO A 47 -11.50 14.10 -10.40
CA PRO A 47 -11.20 12.74 -10.87
C PRO A 47 -9.70 12.49 -11.08
N GLU A 48 -8.95 13.51 -11.51
CA GLU A 48 -7.48 13.42 -11.63
C GLU A 48 -6.77 13.27 -10.28
N GLN A 49 -7.25 13.99 -9.26
CA GLN A 49 -6.73 13.88 -7.90
C GLN A 49 -7.02 12.50 -7.30
N GLU A 50 -8.19 11.93 -7.57
CA GLU A 50 -8.52 10.56 -7.15
C GLU A 50 -7.63 9.53 -7.85
N MET A 51 -7.36 9.67 -9.15
CA MET A 51 -6.44 8.76 -9.86
C MET A 51 -5.02 8.86 -9.30
N ARG A 52 -4.52 10.07 -9.03
CA ARG A 52 -3.18 10.26 -8.41
C ARG A 52 -3.12 9.67 -7.00
N TYR A 53 -4.19 9.80 -6.22
CA TYR A 53 -4.31 9.20 -4.89
C TYR A 53 -4.29 7.67 -4.96
N GLN A 54 -5.11 7.08 -5.84
CA GLN A 54 -5.14 5.62 -6.02
C GLN A 54 -3.79 5.08 -6.50
N ARG A 55 -3.09 5.80 -7.40
CA ARG A 55 -1.77 5.40 -7.89
C ARG A 55 -0.70 5.45 -6.79
N ALA A 56 -0.76 6.44 -5.90
CA ALA A 56 0.14 6.51 -4.74
C ALA A 56 -0.07 5.33 -3.77
N ILE A 57 -1.33 4.96 -3.53
CA ILE A 57 -1.67 3.77 -2.74
C ILE A 57 -1.21 2.49 -3.45
N ALA A 58 -1.36 2.40 -4.77
CA ALA A 58 -0.89 1.27 -5.56
C ALA A 58 0.63 1.07 -5.42
N TRP A 59 1.41 2.15 -5.50
CA TRP A 59 2.86 2.12 -5.29
C TRP A 59 3.24 1.67 -3.88
N PHE A 60 2.51 2.13 -2.87
CA PHE A 60 2.72 1.69 -1.49
C PHE A 60 2.42 0.21 -1.30
N LEU A 61 1.27 -0.27 -1.80
CA LEU A 61 0.90 -1.69 -1.76
C LEU A 61 1.92 -2.57 -2.49
N LEU A 62 2.43 -2.09 -3.62
CA LEU A 62 3.47 -2.79 -4.38
C LEU A 62 4.79 -2.87 -3.61
N ALA A 63 5.19 -1.80 -2.92
CA ALA A 63 6.39 -1.81 -2.07
C ALA A 63 6.26 -2.81 -0.90
N ILE A 64 5.09 -2.88 -0.27
CA ILE A 64 4.81 -3.87 0.77
C ILE A 64 4.82 -5.29 0.19
N GLY A 65 4.12 -5.52 -0.92
CA GLY A 65 4.07 -6.83 -1.57
C GLY A 65 5.45 -7.35 -1.96
N LEU A 66 6.31 -6.49 -2.51
CA LEU A 66 7.70 -6.85 -2.83
C LEU A 66 8.53 -7.13 -1.57
N SER A 67 8.30 -6.40 -0.48
CA SER A 67 8.98 -6.63 0.79
C SER A 67 8.63 -8.00 1.38
N GLU A 68 7.36 -8.42 1.26
CA GLU A 68 6.90 -9.75 1.70
C GLU A 68 7.49 -10.87 0.83
N VAL A 69 7.56 -10.68 -0.49
CA VAL A 69 8.25 -11.65 -1.38
C VAL A 69 9.73 -11.77 -1.03
N LEU A 70 10.40 -10.63 -0.80
CA LEU A 70 11.80 -10.61 -0.35
C LEU A 70 12.00 -11.39 0.96
N MET A 71 11.08 -11.24 1.90
CA MET A 71 11.11 -12.00 3.15
C MET A 71 10.85 -13.49 2.95
N ALA A 72 9.84 -13.85 2.17
CA ALA A 72 9.49 -15.24 1.93
C ALA A 72 10.63 -16.01 1.23
N VAL A 73 11.38 -15.33 0.34
CA VAL A 73 12.47 -15.94 -0.44
C VAL A 73 13.81 -15.88 0.30
N LEU A 74 14.16 -14.75 0.92
CA LEU A 74 15.50 -14.50 1.46
C LEU A 74 15.56 -14.38 2.98
N GLY A 75 14.41 -14.22 3.66
CA GLY A 75 14.33 -14.00 5.10
C GLY A 75 14.82 -15.18 5.94
N PHE A 76 14.70 -16.41 5.42
CA PHE A 76 15.24 -17.62 6.07
C PHE A 76 16.76 -17.74 5.91
N THR A 77 17.31 -17.25 4.79
CA THR A 77 18.73 -17.37 4.46
C THR A 77 19.57 -16.28 5.12
N TYR A 78 19.04 -15.06 5.18
CA TYR A 78 19.80 -13.88 5.61
C TYR A 78 19.12 -13.16 6.77
N ARG A 79 19.74 -13.21 7.94
CA ARG A 79 19.21 -12.64 9.20
C ARG A 79 19.03 -11.11 9.18
N TRP A 80 19.66 -10.42 8.24
CA TRP A 80 19.55 -8.96 8.03
C TRP A 80 18.37 -8.57 7.13
N VAL A 81 17.84 -9.48 6.31
CA VAL A 81 16.72 -9.20 5.40
C VAL A 81 15.46 -8.72 6.14
N PRO A 82 15.04 -9.36 7.26
CA PRO A 82 13.91 -8.87 8.07
C PRO A 82 14.05 -7.42 8.55
N ILE A 83 15.27 -7.00 8.89
CA ILE A 83 15.54 -5.65 9.40
C ILE A 83 15.41 -4.64 8.26
N VAL A 84 15.95 -4.98 7.08
CA VAL A 84 15.88 -4.14 5.89
C VAL A 84 14.44 -4.01 5.39
N THR A 85 13.69 -5.11 5.31
CA THR A 85 12.28 -5.07 4.88
C THR A 85 11.41 -4.28 5.83
N MET A 86 11.62 -4.40 7.14
CA MET A 86 10.95 -3.56 8.14
C MET A 86 11.27 -2.06 7.92
N GLY A 87 12.52 -1.73 7.63
CA GLY A 87 12.93 -0.37 7.28
C GLY A 87 12.22 0.17 6.03
N ILE A 88 12.10 -0.65 4.99
CA ILE A 88 11.39 -0.30 3.74
C ILE A 88 9.90 -0.05 4.01
N VAL A 89 9.24 -0.91 4.79
CA VAL A 89 7.82 -0.75 5.13
C VAL A 89 7.60 0.56 5.90
N ILE A 90 8.41 0.84 6.93
CA ILE A 90 8.28 2.07 7.71
C ILE A 90 8.52 3.30 6.81
N LEU A 91 9.58 3.27 5.99
CA LEU A 91 9.91 4.37 5.09
C LEU A 91 8.81 4.62 4.07
N SER A 92 8.27 3.56 3.44
CA SER A 92 7.18 3.68 2.47
C SER A 92 5.90 4.26 3.10
N MET A 93 5.62 3.93 4.36
CA MET A 93 4.48 4.47 5.10
C MET A 93 4.66 5.97 5.38
N ILE A 94 5.86 6.38 5.83
CA ILE A 94 6.20 7.79 6.05
C ILE A 94 6.10 8.58 4.74
N LEU A 95 6.69 8.06 3.65
CA LEU A 95 6.64 8.70 2.34
C LEU A 95 5.21 8.84 1.82
N LEU A 96 4.37 7.82 2.02
CA LEU A 96 2.96 7.89 1.65
C LEU A 96 2.25 8.99 2.45
N ILE A 97 2.42 9.04 3.77
CA ILE A 97 1.80 10.07 4.62
C ILE A 97 2.24 11.48 4.19
N ILE A 98 3.54 11.69 3.97
CA ILE A 98 4.08 12.98 3.52
C ILE A 98 3.51 13.34 2.15
N TYR A 99 3.50 12.41 1.20
CA TYR A 99 2.96 12.63 -0.14
C TYR A 99 1.47 12.97 -0.10
N LEU A 100 0.69 12.24 0.71
CA LEU A 100 -0.74 12.47 0.87
C LEU A 100 -1.01 13.82 1.51
N LYS A 101 -0.31 14.18 2.59
CA LYS A 101 -0.46 15.47 3.27
C LYS A 101 -0.06 16.65 2.38
N LYS A 102 0.99 16.48 1.56
CA LYS A 102 1.49 17.54 0.66
C LYS A 102 0.58 17.76 -0.55
N ASN A 103 0.07 16.69 -1.16
CA ASN A 103 -0.71 16.79 -2.40
C ASN A 103 -2.22 16.81 -2.17
N PHE A 104 -2.68 16.35 -1.01
CA PHE A 104 -4.08 16.31 -0.62
C PHE A 104 -4.25 16.77 0.84
N PRO A 105 -3.85 18.01 1.17
CA PRO A 105 -4.14 18.58 2.48
C PRO A 105 -5.65 18.60 2.71
N GLU A 106 -6.07 18.17 3.89
CA GLU A 106 -7.47 18.21 4.34
C GLU A 106 -8.01 19.64 4.47
#